data_AF-A0A075MN80-F1
#
_entry.id   AF-A0A075MN80-F1
#
_cell.length_a   1.000
_cell.length_b   1.000
_cell.length_c   1.000
_cell.angle_alpha   90.00
_cell.angle_beta   90.00
_cell.angle_gamma   90.00
#
_symmetry.space_group_name_H-M   'P 1'
#
loop_
_entity.id
_entity.type
_entity.pdbx_description
1 polymer ?
#
loop_
_entity_poly.entity_id
_entity_poly.type
_entity_poly.pdbx_seq_one_letter_code
_entity_poly.pdbx_strand_id
1 'polypeptide(L)'
;MAKIRVYKRNSTFIDLSDLVERIGSIGLAETLKKYYNPPFEHEAKSIVAGPSFMQYLNRVFKTQIAAGDILQFESGDHDKYFMFSLTGTWDEIIKLQ
;
A
#
# COMPACT_ATOMS: atom_id res chain seq x y z
N MET A 1 -16.41 -4.02 -9.19
CA MET A 1 -15.99 -4.78 -7.99
C MET A 1 -14.84 -4.02 -7.35
N ALA A 2 -14.67 -4.10 -6.03
CA ALA A 2 -13.56 -3.45 -5.38
C ALA A 2 -12.28 -4.27 -5.61
N LYS A 3 -11.14 -3.59 -5.76
CA LYS A 3 -9.82 -4.23 -5.84
C LYS A 3 -8.96 -3.77 -4.69
N ILE A 4 -8.21 -4.72 -4.13
CA ILE A 4 -7.16 -4.48 -3.16
C ILE A 4 -5.85 -4.79 -3.83
N ARG A 5 -4.89 -3.87 -3.76
CA ARG A 5 -3.52 -4.14 -4.18
C ARG A 5 -2.55 -3.94 -3.03
N VAL A 6 -1.58 -4.84 -2.91
CA VAL A 6 -0.47 -4.74 -1.96
C VAL A 6 0.82 -4.60 -2.74
N TYR A 7 1.46 -3.45 -2.60
CA TYR A 7 2.78 -3.14 -3.14
C TYR A 7 3.83 -3.45 -2.07
N LYS A 8 4.69 -4.42 -2.37
CA LYS A 8 5.86 -4.76 -1.56
C LYS A 8 7.08 -4.00 -2.06
N ARG A 9 7.90 -3.49 -1.14
CA ARG A 9 9.20 -2.90 -1.48
C ARG A 9 10.05 -3.90 -2.25
N ASN A 10 10.78 -3.41 -3.26
CA ASN A 10 11.73 -4.22 -4.02
C ASN A 10 13.07 -4.32 -3.27
N SER A 11 14.09 -4.92 -3.91
CA SER A 11 15.42 -5.10 -3.29
C SER A 11 16.25 -3.81 -3.20
N THR A 12 15.78 -2.69 -3.76
CA THR A 12 16.44 -1.39 -3.63
C THR A 12 16.35 -0.93 -2.19
N PHE A 13 17.50 -0.77 -1.55
CA PHE A 13 17.53 -0.23 -0.20
C PHE A 13 17.12 1.23 -0.19
N ILE A 14 16.17 1.55 0.68
CA ILE A 14 15.74 2.90 1.05
C ILE A 14 15.13 2.80 2.45
N ASP A 15 15.50 3.71 3.36
CA ASP A 15 14.83 3.79 4.65
C ASP A 15 13.43 4.39 4.51
N LEU A 16 12.61 4.25 5.55
CA LEU A 16 11.22 4.65 5.47
C LEU A 16 11.05 6.18 5.41
N SER A 17 11.88 6.94 6.10
CA SER A 17 11.85 8.42 6.05
C SER A 17 12.16 8.90 4.64
N ASP A 18 13.25 8.43 4.04
CA ASP A 18 13.64 8.76 2.68
C ASP A 18 12.55 8.33 1.69
N LEU A 19 11.91 7.19 1.90
CA LEU A 19 10.81 6.71 1.05
C LEU A 19 9.61 7.65 1.07
N VAL A 20 9.22 8.16 2.25
CA VAL A 20 8.16 9.16 2.39
C VAL A 20 8.55 10.46 1.69
N GLU A 21 9.79 10.92 1.84
CA GLU A 21 10.30 12.09 1.12
C GLU A 21 10.29 11.88 -0.41
N ARG A 22 10.60 10.68 -0.90
CA ARG A 22 10.50 10.34 -2.32
C ARG A 22 9.07 10.40 -2.83
N ILE A 23 8.10 9.89 -2.07
CA ILE A 23 6.68 10.01 -2.44
C ILE A 23 6.28 11.47 -2.58
N GLY A 24 6.69 12.34 -1.67
CA GLY A 24 6.41 13.78 -1.73
C GLY A 24 7.14 14.51 -2.85
N SER A 25 8.36 14.11 -3.20
CA SER A 25 9.21 14.84 -4.16
C SER A 25 9.03 14.40 -5.62
N ILE A 26 8.90 13.10 -5.89
CA ILE A 26 8.75 12.58 -7.26
C ILE A 26 7.35 12.02 -7.54
N GLY A 27 6.47 12.02 -6.53
CA GLY A 27 5.12 11.53 -6.64
C GLY A 27 4.98 10.02 -6.41
N LEU A 28 3.76 9.61 -6.06
CA LEU A 28 3.45 8.22 -5.72
C LEU A 28 3.67 7.27 -6.90
N ALA A 29 3.21 7.63 -8.11
CA ALA A 29 3.29 6.74 -9.28
C ALA A 29 4.75 6.40 -9.64
N GLU A 30 5.63 7.40 -9.64
CA GLU A 30 7.06 7.19 -9.93
C GLU A 30 7.77 6.46 -8.78
N THR A 31 7.37 6.72 -7.54
CA THR A 31 7.90 5.97 -6.38
C THR A 31 7.53 4.49 -6.47
N LEU A 32 6.27 4.15 -6.80
CA LEU A 32 5.83 2.77 -6.96
C LEU A 32 6.62 2.04 -8.04
N LYS A 33 6.89 2.68 -9.18
CA LYS A 33 7.72 2.10 -10.25
C LYS A 33 9.16 1.83 -9.81
N LYS A 34 9.73 2.73 -9.01
CA LYS A 34 11.16 2.70 -8.66
C LYS A 34 11.49 1.80 -7.47
N TYR A 35 10.64 1.81 -6.44
CA TYR A 35 10.95 1.19 -5.13
C TYR A 35 10.05 0.00 -4.77
N TYR A 36 9.05 -0.33 -5.59
CA TYR A 36 8.14 -1.44 -5.33
C TYR A 36 8.16 -2.48 -6.45
N ASN A 37 7.80 -3.71 -6.09
CA ASN A 37 7.50 -4.77 -7.05
C ASN A 37 6.09 -4.56 -7.65
N PRO A 38 5.75 -5.21 -8.77
CA PRO A 38 4.37 -5.33 -9.22
C PRO A 38 3.47 -5.78 -8.07
N PRO A 39 2.30 -5.16 -7.89
CA PRO A 39 1.47 -5.44 -6.72
C PRO A 39 0.84 -6.83 -6.80
N PHE A 40 0.57 -7.41 -5.63
CA PHE A 40 -0.42 -8.47 -5.53
C PHE A 40 -1.82 -7.86 -5.64
N GLU A 41 -2.71 -8.44 -6.45
CA GLU A 41 -4.07 -7.96 -6.64
C GLU A 41 -5.09 -9.00 -6.15
N HIS A 42 -6.16 -8.53 -5.49
CA HIS A 42 -7.31 -9.34 -5.13
C HIS A 42 -8.61 -8.58 -5.35
N GLU A 43 -9.57 -9.19 -6.03
CA GLU A 43 -10.91 -8.64 -6.19
C GLU A 43 -11.80 -9.05 -5.01
N ALA A 44 -12.52 -8.08 -4.45
CA ALA A 44 -13.47 -8.29 -3.37
C ALA A 44 -14.83 -7.67 -3.71
N LYS A 45 -15.91 -8.36 -3.32
CA LYS A 45 -17.27 -7.82 -3.43
C LYS A 45 -17.51 -6.69 -2.44
N SER A 46 -16.91 -6.79 -1.26
CA SER A 46 -16.95 -5.80 -0.18
C SER A 46 -15.72 -5.98 0.70
N ILE A 47 -15.26 -4.88 1.30
CA ILE A 47 -14.13 -4.85 2.21
C ILE A 47 -14.57 -4.12 3.46
N VAL A 48 -14.46 -4.78 4.61
CA VAL A 48 -14.68 -4.15 5.92
C VAL A 48 -13.33 -4.11 6.62
N ALA A 49 -12.77 -2.92 6.76
CA ALA A 49 -11.57 -2.70 7.55
C ALA A 49 -11.95 -2.62 9.04
N GLY A 50 -11.36 -3.52 9.83
CA GLY A 50 -11.54 -3.59 11.28
C GLY A 50 -10.33 -4.25 11.93
N PRO A 51 -10.40 -4.63 13.22
CA PRO A 51 -9.25 -5.18 13.95
C PRO A 51 -8.59 -6.40 13.31
N SER A 52 -9.33 -7.18 12.53
CA SER A 52 -8.84 -8.38 11.83
C SER A 52 -8.30 -8.12 10.41
N PHE A 53 -8.24 -6.85 9.98
CA PHE A 53 -7.93 -6.52 8.59
C PHE A 53 -6.53 -6.98 8.16
N MET A 54 -5.54 -6.88 9.04
CA MET A 54 -4.18 -7.39 8.78
C MET A 54 -4.14 -8.91 8.59
N GLN A 55 -4.91 -9.66 9.37
CA GLN A 55 -5.02 -11.12 9.22
C GLN A 55 -5.67 -11.49 7.89
N TYR A 56 -6.68 -10.71 7.48
CA TYR A 56 -7.31 -10.87 6.17
C TYR A 56 -6.29 -10.65 5.03
N LEU A 57 -5.53 -9.56 5.05
CA LEU A 57 -4.50 -9.27 4.04
C LEU A 57 -3.45 -10.38 3.97
N ASN A 58 -2.89 -10.79 5.11
CA ASN A 58 -1.89 -11.86 5.17
C ASN A 58 -2.44 -13.19 4.62
N ARG A 59 -3.72 -13.51 4.90
CA ARG A 59 -4.37 -14.74 4.41
C ARG A 59 -4.58 -14.70 2.90
N VAL A 60 -5.06 -13.58 2.37
CA VAL A 60 -5.38 -13.43 0.95
C VAL A 60 -4.13 -13.37 0.10
N PHE A 61 -3.15 -12.57 0.52
CA PHE A 61 -1.93 -12.34 -0.25
C PHE A 61 -0.80 -13.31 0.08
N LYS A 62 -0.95 -14.14 1.12
CA LYS A 62 0.05 -15.11 1.59
C LYS A 62 1.44 -14.49 1.78
N THR A 63 1.45 -13.23 2.20
CA THR A 63 2.66 -12.43 2.43
C THR A 63 2.51 -11.67 3.73
N GLN A 64 3.60 -11.50 4.47
CA GLN A 64 3.63 -10.69 5.67
C GLN A 64 3.68 -9.22 5.29
N ILE A 65 2.71 -8.43 5.75
CA ILE A 65 2.77 -6.97 5.66
C ILE A 65 3.86 -6.43 6.62
N ALA A 66 4.66 -5.49 6.12
CA ALA A 66 5.75 -4.85 6.84
C ALA A 66 5.73 -3.33 6.62
N ALA A 67 6.42 -2.59 7.49
CA ALA A 67 6.48 -1.15 7.39
C ALA A 67 7.02 -0.69 6.02
N GLY A 68 6.39 0.34 5.46
CA GLY A 68 6.66 0.85 4.13
C GLY A 68 5.94 0.12 2.99
N ASP A 69 5.25 -0.99 3.25
CA ASP A 69 4.35 -1.57 2.23
C ASP A 69 3.18 -0.62 1.97
N ILE A 70 2.72 -0.59 0.72
CA ILE A 70 1.59 0.25 0.31
C ILE A 70 0.39 -0.62 -0.03
N LEU A 71 -0.76 -0.24 0.50
CA LEU A 71 -2.06 -0.79 0.19
C LEU A 71 -2.82 0.19 -0.69
N GLN A 72 -3.44 -0.30 -1.75
CA GLN A 72 -4.36 0.46 -2.58
C GLN A 72 -5.75 -0.15 -2.49
N PHE A 73 -6.75 0.70 -2.30
CA PHE A 73 -8.16 0.35 -2.46
C PHE A 73 -8.73 1.08 -3.67
N GLU A 74 -9.20 0.31 -4.64
CA GLU A 74 -9.87 0.81 -5.84
C GLU A 74 -11.34 0.35 -5.82
N SER A 75 -12.28 1.28 -5.98
CA SER A 75 -13.70 0.99 -6.09
C SER A 75 -14.45 2.09 -6.84
N GLY A 76 -14.93 1.78 -8.04
CA GLY A 76 -15.49 2.81 -8.93
C GLY A 76 -14.43 3.86 -9.25
N ASP A 77 -14.77 5.14 -9.11
CA ASP A 77 -13.84 6.26 -9.31
C ASP A 77 -12.98 6.58 -8.07
N HIS A 78 -13.11 5.79 -7.00
CA HIS A 78 -12.33 5.98 -5.78
C HIS A 78 -11.07 5.14 -5.84
N ASP A 79 -9.94 5.80 -5.60
CA ASP A 79 -8.62 5.20 -5.53
C ASP A 79 -7.84 5.81 -4.36
N LYS A 80 -7.63 5.02 -3.31
CA LYS A 80 -6.95 5.46 -2.09
C LYS A 80 -5.73 4.59 -1.81
N TYR A 81 -4.68 5.24 -1.31
CA TYR A 81 -3.42 4.59 -0.96
C TYR A 81 -3.11 4.78 0.52
N PHE A 82 -2.58 3.74 1.13
CA PHE A 82 -2.18 3.74 2.53
C PHE A 82 -0.79 3.12 2.66
N MET A 83 0.08 3.72 3.46
CA MET A 83 1.36 3.13 3.84
C MET A 83 1.23 2.47 5.21
N PHE A 84 1.77 1.26 5.35
CA PHE A 84 1.88 0.64 6.67
C PHE A 84 3.06 1.27 7.43
N SER A 85 2.78 1.85 8.59
CA SER A 85 3.75 2.60 9.40
C SER A 85 4.57 1.68 10.32
N LEU A 86 5.63 2.22 10.90
CA LEU A 86 6.42 1.53 11.93
C LEU A 86 5.63 1.29 13.23
N THR A 87 4.61 2.10 13.49
CA THR A 87 3.76 1.98 14.68
C THR A 87 2.63 0.98 14.51
N GLY A 88 2.52 0.35 13.34
CA GLY A 88 1.49 -0.64 13.03
C GLY A 88 0.15 -0.06 12.59
N THR A 89 0.14 1.19 12.10
CA THR A 89 -1.04 1.89 11.57
C THR A 89 -1.01 1.96 10.05
N TRP A 90 -2.16 2.23 9.45
CA TRP A 90 -2.28 2.56 8.03
C TRP A 90 -2.41 4.07 7.88
N ASP A 91 -1.40 4.71 7.32
CA ASP A 91 -1.36 6.15 7.11
C ASP A 91 -1.77 6.45 5.66
N GLU A 92 -2.81 7.28 5.45
CA GLU A 92 -3.30 7.61 4.11
C GLU A 92 -2.28 8.48 3.36
N ILE A 93 -1.92 8.07 2.13
CA ILE A 93 -1.09 8.86 1.22
C ILE A 93 -2.02 9.78 0.42
N ILE A 94 -2.01 11.06 0.76
CA ILE A 94 -2.82 12.08 0.08
C ILE A 94 -2.05 12.57 -1.15
N LYS A 95 -2.67 12.43 -2.34
CA LYS A 95 -2.18 13.08 -3.56
C LYS A 95 -2.57 14.55 -3.52
N LEU A 96 -1.60 15.44 -3.34
CA LEU A 96 -1.82 16.88 -3.50
C LEU A 96 -1.95 17.17 -5.00
N GLN A 97 -3.03 17.86 -5.39
CA GLN A 97 -3.30 18.28 -6.76
C GLN A 97 -2.34 19.37 -7.22
#